data_AF-B8CA27-F1
#
_entry.id   AF-B8CA27-F1
#
_cell.length_a   1.000
_cell.length_b   1.000
_cell.length_c   1.000
_cell.angle_alpha   90.00
_cell.angle_beta   90.00
_cell.angle_gamma   90.00
#
_symmetry.space_group_name_H-M   'P 1'
#
loop_
_entity.id
_entity.type
_entity.pdbx_description
1 polymer ?
#
loop_
_entity_poly.entity_id
_entity_poly.type
_entity_poly.pdbx_seq_one_letter_code
_entity_poly.pdbx_strand_id
1 'polypeptide(L)'
;MTTSNPPPTSNHTIALPDGTTHRYHLRGLSNTNDIDRWTTFCSSIFSYKPNPPPPSYFARHFHNDPKKDASLVRVLVYCPTSTGSGSVDCDEEEKKNGEIVASVRIFRRTLSLGTCGDNCGGDSSVIEAGGIGEVCTSPNHQRRGLSKILLKDALSIMQSTMTCSFLHASPDFRTVYSKVGCYESVVSHWSVTSVYLNQLTTIDLNSDWILRRAEFPKDTTQLHALHQKYSEEKFITVTRSEQYWNEYVSAELGDTLWVLTKSSGDRSIAAWLSLRKRGDRYQVCEFGVDREKYSTCSALKLLLGAALNQAGEEIGSDRRDFISVELALPTFAVDEIREEAEERDGFTTQFIDLENAQTENDEGWMYVQFDEKEPSVLEMTKREEKPVHHLIWPTDSF
;
A
#
# COMPACT_ATOMS: atom_id res chain seq x y z
N MET A 1 -15.66 -10.44 18.23
CA MET A 1 -15.04 -11.54 17.45
C MET A 1 -16.17 -12.43 16.94
N THR A 2 -16.68 -12.16 15.74
CA THR A 2 -17.48 -13.14 15.02
C THR A 2 -16.52 -14.26 14.60
N THR A 3 -16.68 -15.43 15.20
CA THR A 3 -15.96 -16.64 14.83
C THR A 3 -16.44 -17.07 13.44
N SER A 4 -15.91 -16.45 12.39
CA SER A 4 -16.04 -17.00 11.05
C SER A 4 -15.32 -18.34 11.04
N ASN A 5 -16.00 -19.40 10.61
CA ASN A 5 -15.36 -20.69 10.41
C ASN A 5 -14.11 -20.50 9.54
N PRO A 6 -12.99 -21.17 9.86
CA PRO A 6 -11.79 -21.04 9.06
C PRO A 6 -12.09 -21.44 7.61
N PRO A 7 -11.47 -20.79 6.61
CA PRO A 7 -11.72 -21.14 5.23
C PRO A 7 -11.36 -22.61 4.96
N PRO A 8 -12.09 -23.29 4.05
CA PRO A 8 -11.94 -24.73 3.84
C PRO A 8 -10.52 -25.10 3.41
N THR A 9 -10.14 -26.36 3.67
CA THR A 9 -8.90 -26.97 3.17
C THR A 9 -9.23 -27.91 2.02
N SER A 10 -8.30 -28.11 1.09
CA SER A 10 -8.49 -29.01 -0.05
C SER A 10 -7.19 -29.65 -0.52
N ASN A 11 -7.29 -30.84 -1.10
CA ASN A 11 -6.16 -31.53 -1.72
C ASN A 11 -6.20 -31.35 -3.24
N HIS A 12 -5.03 -31.11 -3.83
CA HIS A 12 -4.86 -30.96 -5.27
C HIS A 12 -3.79 -31.93 -5.76
N THR A 13 -4.13 -32.69 -6.79
CA THR A 13 -3.23 -33.68 -7.40
C THR A 13 -2.92 -33.24 -8.82
N ILE A 14 -1.62 -33.12 -9.15
CA ILE A 14 -1.16 -32.62 -10.45
C ILE A 14 -0.23 -33.65 -11.07
N ALA A 15 -0.63 -34.17 -12.23
CA ALA A 15 0.22 -35.02 -13.06
C ALA A 15 1.30 -34.18 -13.74
N LEU A 16 2.54 -34.66 -13.69
CA LEU A 16 3.70 -34.04 -14.34
C LEU A 16 4.00 -34.70 -15.70
N PRO A 17 4.73 -34.02 -16.60
CA PRO A 17 5.07 -34.56 -17.92
C PRO A 17 5.87 -35.87 -17.90
N ASP A 18 6.59 -36.14 -16.81
CA ASP A 18 7.34 -37.38 -16.60
C ASP A 18 6.46 -38.56 -16.10
N GLY A 19 5.15 -38.35 -15.99
CA GLY A 19 4.18 -39.33 -15.50
C GLY A 19 4.10 -39.40 -13.98
N THR A 20 4.96 -38.69 -13.24
CA THR A 20 4.85 -38.60 -11.78
C THR A 20 3.68 -37.70 -11.39
N THR A 21 3.29 -37.76 -10.13
CA THR A 21 2.17 -36.98 -9.61
C THR A 21 2.59 -36.27 -8.33
N HIS A 22 2.30 -34.97 -8.28
CA HIS A 22 2.52 -34.16 -7.09
C HIS A 22 1.21 -33.91 -6.36
N ARG A 23 1.21 -34.06 -5.04
CA ARG A 23 0.09 -33.71 -4.17
C ARG A 23 0.38 -32.41 -3.42
N TYR A 24 -0.63 -31.54 -3.39
CA TYR A 24 -0.58 -30.26 -2.69
C TYR A 24 -1.78 -30.14 -1.75
N HIS A 25 -1.54 -29.64 -0.56
CA HIS A 25 -2.58 -29.37 0.43
C HIS A 25 -2.76 -27.85 0.56
N LEU A 26 -3.95 -27.37 0.23
CA LEU A 26 -4.35 -25.97 0.39
C LEU A 26 -4.89 -25.75 1.80
N ARG A 27 -4.30 -24.79 2.52
CA ARG A 27 -4.72 -24.42 3.87
C ARG A 27 -4.35 -22.99 4.24
N GLY A 28 -4.92 -22.51 5.35
CA GLY A 28 -4.44 -21.31 6.04
C GLY A 28 -3.23 -21.61 6.92
N LEU A 29 -2.58 -20.56 7.43
CA LEU A 29 -1.59 -20.70 8.50
C LEU A 29 -2.31 -20.93 9.84
N SER A 30 -1.69 -21.70 10.73
CA SER A 30 -2.35 -22.15 11.96
C SER A 30 -1.69 -21.69 13.27
N ASN A 31 -0.40 -21.34 13.25
CA ASN A 31 0.36 -21.01 14.45
C ASN A 31 1.61 -20.17 14.10
N THR A 32 2.37 -19.75 15.12
CA THR A 32 3.58 -18.94 14.96
C THR A 32 4.66 -19.63 14.12
N ASN A 33 4.87 -20.94 14.29
CA ASN A 33 5.85 -21.67 13.48
C ASN A 33 5.46 -21.71 12.00
N ASP A 34 4.17 -21.81 11.69
CA ASP A 34 3.66 -21.68 10.32
C ASP A 34 3.96 -20.29 9.73
N ILE A 35 3.81 -19.23 10.53
CA ILE A 35 4.13 -17.85 10.13
C ILE A 35 5.63 -17.71 9.86
N ASP A 36 6.50 -18.23 10.73
CA ASP A 36 7.96 -18.16 10.56
C ASP A 36 8.43 -18.88 9.28
N ARG A 37 7.85 -20.06 9.01
CA ARG A 37 8.10 -20.82 7.78
C ARG A 37 7.63 -20.07 6.54
N TRP A 38 6.44 -19.46 6.63
CA TRP A 38 5.86 -18.68 5.55
C TRP A 38 6.68 -17.41 5.24
N THR A 39 7.10 -16.64 6.25
CA THR A 39 7.92 -15.44 6.06
C THR A 39 9.29 -15.78 5.44
N THR A 40 9.89 -16.88 5.87
CA THR A 40 11.13 -17.42 5.28
C THR A 40 10.92 -17.81 3.82
N PHE A 41 9.82 -18.51 3.52
CA PHE A 41 9.45 -18.88 2.16
C PHE A 41 9.28 -17.64 1.27
N CYS A 42 8.45 -16.67 1.67
CA CYS A 42 8.26 -15.41 0.92
C CYS A 42 9.58 -14.70 0.64
N SER A 43 10.42 -14.53 1.66
CA SER A 43 11.74 -13.90 1.51
C SER A 43 12.63 -14.63 0.51
N SER A 44 12.63 -15.97 0.53
CA SER A 44 13.39 -16.77 -0.43
C SER A 44 12.91 -16.54 -1.87
N ILE A 45 11.60 -16.42 -2.11
CA ILE A 45 11.05 -16.22 -3.45
C ILE A 45 11.28 -14.79 -3.94
N PHE A 46 11.21 -13.79 -3.06
CA PHE A 46 11.44 -12.39 -3.41
C PHE A 46 12.93 -11.97 -3.39
N SER A 47 13.84 -12.93 -3.22
CA SER A 47 15.29 -12.71 -3.19
C SER A 47 15.90 -12.16 -4.48
N TYR A 48 15.18 -12.25 -5.61
CA TYR A 48 15.64 -11.72 -6.91
C TYR A 48 15.53 -10.19 -7.03
N LYS A 49 14.80 -9.52 -6.13
CA LYS A 49 14.61 -8.05 -6.19
C LYS A 49 15.95 -7.33 -5.92
N PRO A 50 16.19 -6.12 -6.48
CA PRO A 50 17.42 -5.37 -6.21
C PRO A 50 17.68 -5.09 -4.72
N ASN A 51 16.60 -4.88 -3.95
CA ASN A 51 16.61 -4.79 -2.49
C ASN A 51 15.67 -5.87 -1.93
N PRO A 52 16.16 -7.11 -1.72
CA PRO A 52 15.35 -8.22 -1.25
C PRO A 52 14.70 -7.96 0.12
N PRO A 53 13.39 -8.21 0.28
CA PRO A 53 12.77 -8.15 1.59
C PRO A 53 13.24 -9.35 2.46
N PRO A 54 13.80 -9.11 3.66
CA PRO A 54 14.16 -10.19 4.59
C PRO A 54 12.90 -10.84 5.19
N PRO A 55 12.99 -12.01 5.85
CA PRO A 55 11.84 -12.63 6.52
C PRO A 55 11.17 -11.69 7.54
N SER A 56 11.97 -10.86 8.23
CA SER A 56 11.48 -9.87 9.19
C SER A 56 10.56 -8.80 8.57
N TYR A 57 10.66 -8.54 7.26
CA TYR A 57 9.74 -7.65 6.55
C TYR A 57 8.33 -8.24 6.53
N PHE A 58 8.19 -9.50 6.07
CA PHE A 58 6.89 -10.19 6.01
C PHE A 58 6.32 -10.45 7.41
N ALA A 59 7.18 -10.79 8.37
CA ALA A 59 6.76 -10.95 9.77
C ALA A 59 6.18 -9.64 10.31
N ARG A 60 6.85 -8.51 10.08
CA ARG A 60 6.36 -7.19 10.48
C ARG A 60 5.04 -6.84 9.80
N HIS A 61 4.93 -7.04 8.49
CA HIS A 61 3.69 -6.82 7.72
C HIS A 61 2.53 -7.68 8.20
N PHE A 62 2.79 -8.89 8.70
CA PHE A 62 1.76 -9.72 9.31
C PHE A 62 1.40 -9.25 10.73
N HIS A 63 2.39 -9.12 11.61
CA HIS A 63 2.16 -8.85 13.03
C HIS A 63 1.59 -7.45 13.30
N ASN A 64 1.95 -6.47 12.47
CA ASN A 64 1.54 -5.09 12.65
C ASN A 64 0.24 -4.74 11.92
N ASP A 65 -0.33 -5.67 11.14
CA ASP A 65 -1.64 -5.47 10.52
C ASP A 65 -2.73 -5.59 11.62
N PRO A 66 -3.54 -4.54 11.84
CA PRO A 66 -4.61 -4.57 12.84
C PRO A 66 -5.70 -5.60 12.50
N LYS A 67 -5.86 -5.94 11.22
CA LYS A 67 -6.81 -6.94 10.71
C LYS A 67 -6.12 -8.27 10.36
N LYS A 68 -4.93 -8.55 10.92
CA LYS A 68 -4.20 -9.81 10.70
C LYS A 68 -5.08 -11.02 11.02
N ASP A 69 -5.03 -12.01 10.13
CA ASP A 69 -5.68 -13.29 10.29
C ASP A 69 -4.84 -14.35 9.57
N ALA A 70 -4.27 -15.27 10.35
CA ALA A 70 -3.43 -16.35 9.82
C ALA A 70 -4.20 -17.25 8.83
N SER A 71 -5.51 -17.37 8.99
CA SER A 71 -6.35 -18.19 8.10
C SER A 71 -6.53 -17.58 6.71
N LEU A 72 -6.29 -16.27 6.58
CA LEU A 72 -6.30 -15.49 5.34
C LEU A 72 -4.95 -15.44 4.62
N VAL A 73 -3.90 -16.01 5.23
CA VAL A 73 -2.67 -16.36 4.53
C VAL A 73 -2.84 -17.78 4.00
N ARG A 74 -3.10 -17.89 2.70
CA ARG A 74 -3.39 -19.16 2.02
C ARG A 74 -2.12 -19.70 1.41
N VAL A 75 -1.83 -20.97 1.68
CA VAL A 75 -0.62 -21.65 1.22
C VAL A 75 -0.96 -23.00 0.58
N LEU A 76 -0.16 -23.37 -0.42
CA LEU A 76 -0.10 -24.74 -0.91
C LEU A 76 1.14 -25.41 -0.32
N VAL A 77 0.91 -26.49 0.40
CA VAL A 77 1.94 -27.31 1.02
C VAL A 77 2.16 -28.55 0.14
N TYR A 78 3.38 -28.74 -0.36
CA TYR A 78 3.75 -29.95 -1.09
C TYR A 78 4.01 -31.09 -0.11
N CYS A 79 3.29 -32.19 -0.32
CA CYS A 79 3.49 -33.44 0.41
C CYS A 79 4.14 -34.45 -0.54
N PRO A 80 5.45 -34.75 -0.40
CA PRO A 80 6.06 -35.84 -1.15
C PRO A 80 5.30 -37.11 -0.81
N THR A 81 4.83 -37.85 -1.81
CA THR A 81 4.22 -39.16 -1.55
C THR A 81 5.23 -40.04 -0.83
N SER A 82 4.97 -40.40 0.43
CA SER A 82 5.73 -41.43 1.12
C SER A 82 5.74 -42.68 0.25
N THR A 83 6.91 -43.04 -0.24
CA THR A 83 7.15 -44.21 -1.09
C THR A 83 6.81 -45.48 -0.29
N GLY A 84 5.56 -45.95 -0.34
CA GLY A 84 5.25 -47.33 0.04
C GLY A 84 3.90 -47.60 0.71
N SER A 85 3.16 -46.62 1.22
CA SER A 85 1.79 -46.86 1.72
C SER A 85 0.80 -46.50 0.62
N GLY A 86 -0.01 -47.47 0.18
CA GLY A 86 -1.15 -47.21 -0.71
C GLY A 86 -2.26 -46.36 -0.07
N SER A 87 -1.96 -45.51 0.92
CA SER A 87 -2.93 -44.59 1.48
C SER A 87 -3.15 -43.42 0.51
N VAL A 88 -4.43 -43.21 0.20
CA VAL A 88 -4.88 -42.10 -0.65
C VAL A 88 -4.79 -40.78 0.12
N ASP A 89 -4.72 -40.83 1.45
CA ASP A 89 -4.59 -39.68 2.32
C ASP A 89 -3.15 -39.51 2.81
N CYS A 90 -2.62 -38.30 2.63
CA CYS A 90 -1.38 -37.86 3.27
C CYS A 90 -1.62 -37.76 4.78
N ASP A 91 -0.66 -38.19 5.59
CA ASP A 91 -0.78 -38.12 7.05
C ASP A 91 -0.95 -36.66 7.49
N GLU A 92 -1.74 -36.42 8.55
CA GLU A 92 -1.98 -35.06 9.09
C GLU A 92 -0.69 -34.34 9.49
N GLU A 93 0.35 -35.11 9.87
CA GLU A 93 1.68 -34.56 10.11
C GLU A 93 2.37 -34.08 8.82
N GLU A 94 2.25 -34.80 7.70
CA GLU A 94 2.82 -34.36 6.42
C GLU A 94 2.13 -33.10 5.90
N LYS A 95 0.81 -32.97 6.09
CA LYS A 95 0.08 -31.73 5.75
C LYS A 95 0.52 -30.51 6.58
N LYS A 96 0.96 -30.75 7.81
CA LYS A 96 1.51 -29.71 8.70
C LYS A 96 2.97 -29.40 8.38
N ASN A 97 3.79 -30.41 8.17
CA ASN A 97 5.25 -30.32 8.09
C ASN A 97 5.81 -30.31 6.65
N GLY A 98 5.00 -30.54 5.63
CA GLY A 98 5.39 -30.47 4.21
C GLY A 98 5.86 -29.07 3.79
N GLU A 99 6.50 -28.97 2.64
CA GLU A 99 7.11 -27.72 2.16
C GLU A 99 6.05 -26.70 1.68
N ILE A 100 6.09 -25.46 2.16
CA ILE A 100 5.29 -24.38 1.55
C ILE A 100 5.89 -24.06 0.18
N VAL A 101 5.11 -24.23 -0.88
CA VAL A 101 5.59 -24.05 -2.26
C VAL A 101 4.88 -22.93 -3.02
N ALA A 102 3.78 -22.42 -2.48
CA ALA A 102 3.10 -21.24 -3.01
C ALA A 102 2.28 -20.55 -1.92
N SER A 103 2.08 -19.24 -2.05
CA SER A 103 1.32 -18.42 -1.10
C SER A 103 0.53 -17.30 -1.80
N VAL A 104 -0.59 -16.93 -1.18
CA VAL A 104 -1.30 -15.66 -1.36
C VAL A 104 -1.80 -15.20 0.01
N ARG A 105 -1.70 -13.89 0.32
CA ARG A 105 -2.36 -13.31 1.50
C ARG A 105 -3.50 -12.40 1.08
N ILE A 106 -4.60 -12.51 1.82
CA ILE A 106 -5.72 -11.58 1.77
C ILE A 106 -5.56 -10.56 2.90
N PHE A 107 -5.31 -9.31 2.54
CA PHE A 107 -5.31 -8.16 3.43
C PHE A 107 -6.73 -7.63 3.55
N ARG A 108 -7.34 -7.75 4.73
CA ARG A 108 -8.63 -7.07 4.96
C ARG A 108 -8.38 -5.58 5.05
N ARG A 109 -9.06 -4.80 4.21
CA ARG A 109 -9.01 -3.34 4.22
C ARG A 109 -10.42 -2.78 4.15
N THR A 110 -10.57 -1.57 4.64
CA THR A 110 -11.76 -0.76 4.41
C THR A 110 -11.30 0.36 3.48
N LEU A 111 -12.01 0.57 2.38
CA LEU A 111 -11.71 1.66 1.46
C LEU A 111 -12.72 2.77 1.68
N SER A 112 -12.24 4.00 1.82
CA SER A 112 -13.07 5.16 1.55
C SER A 112 -13.24 5.30 0.05
N LEU A 113 -14.41 5.75 -0.37
CA LEU A 113 -14.69 6.07 -1.77
C LEU A 113 -14.74 7.58 -2.01
N GLY A 114 -14.35 8.39 -1.02
CA GLY A 114 -14.47 9.84 -1.06
C GLY A 114 -15.89 10.34 -0.80
N THR A 115 -16.02 11.66 -0.77
CA THR A 115 -17.31 12.35 -0.78
C THR A 115 -17.77 12.49 -2.23
N CYS A 116 -18.65 11.60 -2.68
CA CYS A 116 -19.32 11.77 -3.97
C CYS A 116 -20.21 13.03 -3.88
N GLY A 117 -19.93 14.05 -4.70
CA GLY A 117 -20.54 15.39 -4.57
C GLY A 117 -22.07 15.39 -4.50
N ASP A 118 -22.63 16.43 -3.84
CA ASP A 118 -24.01 16.93 -3.63
C ASP A 118 -25.24 15.98 -3.68
N ASN A 119 -25.23 14.89 -4.44
CA ASN A 119 -26.32 13.91 -4.57
C ASN A 119 -26.18 12.69 -3.64
N CYS A 120 -25.04 12.51 -3.00
CA CYS A 120 -24.82 11.47 -1.99
C CYS A 120 -24.78 12.16 -0.63
N GLY A 121 -25.87 12.05 0.14
CA GLY A 121 -26.01 12.77 1.40
C GLY A 121 -24.85 12.52 2.37
N GLY A 122 -23.93 13.49 2.44
CA GLY A 122 -23.13 13.88 3.60
C GLY A 122 -22.08 12.92 4.17
N ASP A 123 -22.19 11.60 3.99
CA ASP A 123 -21.27 10.63 4.61
C ASP A 123 -20.34 9.98 3.58
N SER A 124 -19.04 9.97 3.90
CA SER A 124 -18.01 9.24 3.16
C SER A 124 -18.41 7.77 3.07
N SER A 125 -18.71 7.29 1.86
CA SER A 125 -19.08 5.89 1.67
C SER A 125 -17.84 5.01 1.82
N VAL A 126 -17.94 3.97 2.66
CA VAL A 126 -16.86 3.01 2.91
C VAL A 126 -17.27 1.61 2.50
N ILE A 127 -16.33 0.83 1.98
CA ILE A 127 -16.55 -0.56 1.59
C ILE A 127 -15.50 -1.48 2.20
N GLU A 128 -15.87 -2.72 2.55
CA GLU A 128 -14.90 -3.75 2.90
C GLU A 128 -14.29 -4.35 1.62
N ALA A 129 -12.96 -4.37 1.55
CA ALA A 129 -12.22 -4.83 0.41
C ALA A 129 -11.11 -5.80 0.81
N GLY A 130 -10.78 -6.73 -0.08
CA GLY A 130 -9.69 -7.67 0.10
C GLY A 130 -8.50 -7.34 -0.79
N GLY A 131 -7.41 -6.87 -0.18
CA GLY A 131 -6.12 -6.69 -0.84
C GLY A 131 -5.44 -8.03 -1.08
N ILE A 132 -4.92 -8.30 -2.27
CA ILE A 132 -4.15 -9.50 -2.57
C ILE A 132 -2.67 -9.15 -2.67
N GLY A 133 -1.86 -9.71 -1.75
CA GLY A 133 -0.42 -9.50 -1.71
C GLY A 133 0.36 -10.76 -1.38
N GLU A 134 1.68 -10.61 -1.31
CA GLU A 134 2.63 -11.69 -0.98
C GLU A 134 2.45 -12.95 -1.86
N VAL A 135 2.00 -12.72 -3.11
CA VAL A 135 1.74 -13.78 -4.09
C VAL A 135 3.06 -14.34 -4.61
N CYS A 136 3.34 -15.60 -4.31
CA CYS A 136 4.59 -16.23 -4.71
C CYS A 136 4.45 -17.74 -4.95
N THR A 137 5.33 -18.30 -5.77
CA THR A 137 5.38 -19.73 -6.08
C THR A 137 6.83 -20.14 -6.28
N SER A 138 7.26 -21.19 -5.59
CA SER A 138 8.58 -21.79 -5.71
C SER A 138 8.92 -22.10 -7.16
N PRO A 139 10.12 -21.72 -7.67
CA PRO A 139 10.56 -22.01 -9.04
C PRO A 139 10.40 -23.48 -9.44
N ASN A 140 10.64 -24.40 -8.49
CA ASN A 140 10.53 -25.85 -8.70
C ASN A 140 9.07 -26.33 -8.85
N HIS A 141 8.09 -25.47 -8.58
CA HIS A 141 6.66 -25.77 -8.63
C HIS A 141 5.89 -24.82 -9.56
N GLN A 142 6.57 -23.94 -10.30
CA GLN A 142 5.95 -23.05 -11.28
C GLN A 142 5.35 -23.82 -12.46
N ARG A 143 4.47 -23.13 -13.22
CA ARG A 143 3.77 -23.66 -14.41
C ARG A 143 2.86 -24.87 -14.14
N ARG A 144 2.55 -25.12 -12.86
CA ARG A 144 1.60 -26.15 -12.40
C ARG A 144 0.23 -25.58 -12.04
N GLY A 145 -0.03 -24.30 -12.33
CA GLY A 145 -1.31 -23.66 -12.02
C GLY A 145 -1.56 -23.37 -10.53
N LEU A 146 -0.53 -23.47 -9.67
CA LEU A 146 -0.67 -23.26 -8.22
C LEU A 146 -1.16 -21.85 -7.86
N SER A 147 -0.63 -20.81 -8.52
CA SER A 147 -1.09 -19.44 -8.36
C SER A 147 -2.57 -19.26 -8.74
N LYS A 148 -3.05 -19.98 -9.75
CA LYS A 148 -4.47 -19.98 -10.15
C LYS A 148 -5.35 -20.66 -9.11
N ILE A 149 -4.88 -21.75 -8.49
CA ILE A 149 -5.60 -22.40 -7.38
C ILE A 149 -5.76 -21.42 -6.21
N LEU A 150 -4.65 -20.81 -5.79
CA LEU A 150 -4.62 -19.86 -4.68
C LEU A 150 -5.46 -18.61 -4.95
N LEU A 151 -5.37 -18.02 -6.15
CA LEU A 151 -6.16 -16.85 -6.49
C LEU A 151 -7.67 -17.14 -6.48
N LYS A 152 -8.09 -18.30 -7.00
CA LYS A 152 -9.51 -18.70 -6.95
C LYS A 152 -10.02 -18.94 -5.54
N ASP A 153 -9.22 -19.59 -4.70
CA ASP A 153 -9.53 -19.77 -3.28
C ASP A 153 -9.70 -18.42 -2.58
N ALA A 154 -8.74 -17.51 -2.79
CA ALA A 154 -8.80 -16.18 -2.20
C ALA A 154 -10.03 -15.38 -2.64
N LEU A 155 -10.35 -15.36 -3.95
CA LEU A 155 -11.54 -14.71 -4.47
C LEU A 155 -12.83 -15.31 -3.88
N SER A 156 -12.90 -16.64 -3.76
CA SER A 156 -14.07 -17.32 -3.15
C SER A 156 -14.26 -16.93 -1.68
N ILE A 157 -13.17 -16.74 -0.93
CA ILE A 157 -13.23 -16.27 0.47
C ILE A 157 -13.80 -14.84 0.51
N MET A 158 -13.26 -13.95 -0.32
CA MET A 158 -13.63 -12.53 -0.31
C MET A 158 -15.06 -12.29 -0.79
N GLN A 159 -15.53 -13.01 -1.82
CA GLN A 159 -16.90 -12.92 -2.35
C GLN A 159 -18.00 -13.10 -1.30
N SER A 160 -17.71 -13.80 -0.19
CA SER A 160 -18.68 -14.03 0.87
C SER A 160 -18.79 -12.89 1.90
N THR A 161 -17.82 -11.98 1.95
CA THR A 161 -17.70 -11.00 3.06
C THR A 161 -17.22 -9.61 2.65
N MET A 162 -16.87 -9.39 1.39
CA MET A 162 -16.25 -8.16 0.89
C MET A 162 -16.91 -7.73 -0.42
N THR A 163 -16.91 -6.42 -0.65
CA THR A 163 -17.50 -5.78 -1.83
C THR A 163 -16.63 -5.98 -3.07
N CYS A 164 -15.31 -5.89 -2.90
CA CYS A 164 -14.35 -6.02 -3.98
C CYS A 164 -13.03 -6.64 -3.50
N SER A 165 -12.19 -7.00 -4.47
CA SER A 165 -10.78 -7.28 -4.24
C SER A 165 -9.91 -6.37 -5.08
N PHE A 166 -8.73 -6.04 -4.56
CA PHE A 166 -7.76 -5.21 -5.25
C PHE A 166 -6.33 -5.70 -5.02
N LEU A 167 -5.43 -5.34 -5.93
CA LEU A 167 -4.01 -5.68 -5.87
C LEU A 167 -3.17 -4.70 -6.65
N HIS A 168 -1.86 -4.74 -6.43
CA HIS A 168 -0.88 -4.11 -7.31
C HIS A 168 -0.12 -5.20 -8.09
N ALA A 169 -0.02 -5.04 -9.41
CA ALA A 169 0.71 -5.95 -10.27
C ALA A 169 1.68 -5.21 -11.19
N SER A 170 2.90 -5.74 -11.30
CA SER A 170 3.80 -5.33 -12.37
C SER A 170 3.19 -5.69 -13.74
N PRO A 171 3.56 -4.97 -14.82
CA PRO A 171 3.00 -5.19 -16.15
C PRO A 171 2.97 -6.66 -16.60
N ASP A 172 4.04 -7.40 -16.30
CA ASP A 172 4.21 -8.81 -16.66
C ASP A 172 3.14 -9.74 -16.05
N PHE A 173 2.58 -9.39 -14.90
CA PHE A 173 1.59 -10.21 -14.20
C PHE A 173 0.14 -9.76 -14.42
N ARG A 174 -0.11 -8.56 -14.95
CA ARG A 174 -1.48 -8.02 -15.17
C ARG A 174 -2.36 -8.99 -15.97
N THR A 175 -1.81 -9.58 -17.03
CA THR A 175 -2.55 -10.53 -17.89
C THR A 175 -3.02 -11.76 -17.11
N VAL A 176 -2.24 -12.24 -16.13
CA VAL A 176 -2.63 -13.38 -15.28
C VAL A 176 -3.84 -13.00 -14.45
N TYR A 177 -3.80 -11.84 -13.78
CA TYR A 177 -4.90 -11.38 -12.93
C TYR A 177 -6.17 -11.07 -13.72
N SER A 178 -6.07 -10.42 -14.89
CA SER A 178 -7.24 -10.16 -15.75
C SER A 178 -7.87 -11.45 -16.27
N LYS A 179 -7.08 -12.44 -16.71
CA LYS A 179 -7.63 -13.69 -17.28
C LYS A 179 -8.17 -14.65 -16.22
N VAL A 180 -7.54 -14.71 -15.04
CA VAL A 180 -7.87 -15.69 -14.02
C VAL A 180 -8.87 -15.15 -13.00
N GLY A 181 -8.72 -13.88 -12.61
CA GLY A 181 -9.53 -13.24 -11.57
C GLY A 181 -10.44 -12.13 -12.08
N CYS A 182 -10.49 -11.88 -13.40
CA CYS A 182 -11.29 -10.81 -14.00
C CYS A 182 -10.94 -9.41 -13.49
N TYR A 183 -9.69 -9.21 -13.07
CA TYR A 183 -9.23 -7.91 -12.60
C TYR A 183 -9.10 -6.90 -13.74
N GLU A 184 -9.58 -5.68 -13.50
CA GLU A 184 -9.43 -4.52 -14.37
C GLU A 184 -8.47 -3.50 -13.75
N SER A 185 -7.61 -2.89 -14.58
CA SER A 185 -6.69 -1.85 -14.11
C SER A 185 -7.41 -0.53 -13.79
N VAL A 186 -6.93 0.12 -12.75
CA VAL A 186 -7.22 1.48 -12.30
C VAL A 186 -5.90 2.25 -12.25
N VAL A 187 -5.93 3.53 -12.62
CA VAL A 187 -4.74 4.38 -12.65
C VAL A 187 -4.67 5.20 -11.37
N SER A 188 -3.54 5.15 -10.68
CA SER A 188 -3.18 6.16 -9.70
C SER A 188 -2.30 7.20 -10.38
N HIS A 189 -2.66 8.48 -10.26
CA HIS A 189 -1.99 9.56 -10.98
C HIS A 189 -0.80 10.10 -10.20
N TRP A 190 0.38 10.01 -10.82
CA TRP A 190 1.64 10.44 -10.25
C TRP A 190 2.39 11.32 -11.22
N SER A 191 3.14 12.27 -10.66
CA SER A 191 4.01 13.17 -11.39
C SER A 191 5.43 13.05 -10.86
N VAL A 192 6.40 13.28 -11.75
CA VAL A 192 7.82 13.40 -11.42
C VAL A 192 8.29 14.80 -11.79
N THR A 193 8.93 15.49 -10.85
CA THR A 193 9.42 16.85 -11.04
C THR A 193 10.75 17.05 -10.33
N SER A 194 11.51 18.07 -10.76
CA SER A 194 12.73 18.49 -10.09
C SER A 194 12.41 19.38 -8.88
N VAL A 195 13.05 19.09 -7.75
CA VAL A 195 13.03 19.91 -6.55
C VAL A 195 14.40 20.54 -6.35
N TYR A 196 14.46 21.87 -6.31
CA TYR A 196 15.68 22.67 -6.19
C TYR A 196 16.09 22.82 -4.72
N LEU A 197 17.18 22.15 -4.33
CA LEU A 197 17.59 22.03 -2.92
C LEU A 197 18.00 23.35 -2.27
N ASN A 198 18.54 24.28 -3.06
CA ASN A 198 18.93 25.61 -2.61
C ASN A 198 17.73 26.52 -2.30
N GLN A 199 16.53 26.17 -2.79
CA GLN A 199 15.30 26.93 -2.56
C GLN A 199 14.48 26.40 -1.39
N LEU A 200 14.81 25.22 -0.87
CA LEU A 200 14.16 24.62 0.29
C LEU A 200 14.63 25.30 1.60
N THR A 201 13.75 25.30 2.61
CA THR A 201 14.06 25.78 3.96
C THR A 201 13.49 24.79 4.97
N THR A 202 14.11 24.70 6.15
CA THR A 202 13.62 23.92 7.30
C THR A 202 13.01 24.80 8.40
N ILE A 203 12.96 26.11 8.17
CA ILE A 203 12.49 27.09 9.15
C ILE A 203 11.48 28.00 8.46
N ASP A 204 10.32 28.14 9.10
CA ASP A 204 9.38 29.21 8.79
C ASP A 204 9.62 30.37 9.78
N LEU A 205 10.36 31.38 9.35
CA LEU A 205 10.73 32.51 10.22
C LEU A 205 9.55 33.42 10.56
N ASN A 206 8.42 33.26 9.88
CA ASN A 206 7.27 34.16 9.97
C ASN A 206 6.05 33.50 10.63
N SER A 207 6.20 32.32 11.23
CA SER A 207 5.08 31.62 11.85
C SER A 207 5.45 30.87 13.13
N ASP A 208 4.42 30.55 13.92
CA ASP A 208 4.56 29.73 15.13
C ASP A 208 4.67 28.22 14.80
N TRP A 209 4.82 27.83 13.53
CA TRP A 209 4.89 26.44 13.11
C TRP A 209 6.33 25.93 13.10
N ILE A 210 6.53 24.73 13.65
CA ILE A 210 7.82 24.05 13.75
C ILE A 210 7.75 22.66 13.12
N LEU A 211 8.89 22.21 12.60
CA LEU A 211 9.07 20.86 12.08
C LEU A 211 9.59 19.94 13.18
N ARG A 212 8.99 18.75 13.29
CA ARG A 212 9.52 17.65 14.10
C ARG A 212 9.11 16.30 13.51
N ARG A 213 9.73 15.23 13.99
CA ARG A 213 9.24 13.87 13.72
C ARG A 213 7.91 13.64 14.45
N ALA A 214 7.06 12.82 13.83
CA ALA A 214 5.85 12.33 14.47
C ALA A 214 6.20 11.50 15.72
N GLU A 215 5.38 11.61 16.76
CA GLU A 215 5.49 10.88 18.01
C GLU A 215 4.28 9.97 18.20
N PHE A 216 4.43 8.68 17.91
CA PHE A 216 3.40 7.68 18.20
C PHE A 216 3.46 7.21 19.66
N PRO A 217 2.33 7.00 20.35
CA PRO A 217 0.94 7.20 19.90
C PRO A 217 0.41 8.63 20.14
N LYS A 218 1.24 9.59 20.55
CA LYS A 218 0.79 10.93 20.98
C LYS A 218 0.13 11.74 19.87
N ASP A 219 0.66 11.64 18.65
CA ASP A 219 0.16 12.38 17.49
C ASP A 219 -0.99 11.66 16.77
N THR A 220 -1.30 10.43 17.15
CA THR A 220 -2.16 9.52 16.38
C THR A 220 -3.54 10.06 16.15
N THR A 221 -4.21 10.59 17.18
CA THR A 221 -5.57 11.14 17.03
C THR A 221 -5.61 12.29 16.04
N GLN A 222 -4.60 13.17 16.04
CA GLN A 222 -4.54 14.30 15.12
C GLN A 222 -4.21 13.86 13.68
N LEU A 223 -3.25 12.95 13.52
CA LEU A 223 -2.89 12.39 12.21
C LEU A 223 -4.07 11.61 11.60
N HIS A 224 -4.79 10.83 12.41
CA HIS A 224 -5.98 10.12 11.99
C HIS A 224 -7.08 11.08 11.50
N ALA A 225 -7.44 12.08 12.31
CA ALA A 225 -8.46 13.06 11.94
C ALA A 225 -8.08 13.84 10.68
N LEU A 226 -6.81 14.24 10.55
CA LEU A 226 -6.36 14.96 9.37
C LEU A 226 -6.27 14.06 8.13
N HIS A 227 -5.93 12.77 8.27
CA HIS A 227 -6.00 11.79 7.18
C HIS A 227 -7.42 11.57 6.69
N GLN A 228 -8.38 11.45 7.61
CA GLN A 228 -9.78 11.32 7.27
C GLN A 228 -10.23 12.51 6.40
N LYS A 229 -9.97 13.73 6.86
CA LYS A 229 -10.33 14.97 6.15
C LYS A 229 -9.56 15.15 4.84
N TYR A 230 -8.25 14.91 4.83
CA TYR A 230 -7.41 15.21 3.67
C TYR A 230 -7.46 14.12 2.59
N SER A 231 -7.47 12.85 3.00
CA SER A 231 -7.38 11.71 2.08
C SER A 231 -8.70 10.98 1.92
N GLU A 232 -9.33 10.56 3.02
CA GLU A 232 -10.52 9.69 2.96
C GLU A 232 -11.74 10.41 2.37
N GLU A 233 -11.90 11.71 2.60
CA GLU A 233 -12.99 12.50 2.00
C GLU A 233 -12.77 12.82 0.51
N LYS A 234 -11.53 12.72 0.00
CA LYS A 234 -11.17 13.14 -1.37
C LYS A 234 -10.92 11.99 -2.34
N PHE A 235 -10.42 10.87 -1.84
CA PHE A 235 -9.85 9.82 -2.68
C PHE A 235 -10.47 8.47 -2.39
N ILE A 236 -10.39 7.58 -3.39
CA ILE A 236 -10.50 6.15 -3.14
C ILE A 236 -9.20 5.69 -2.50
N THR A 237 -9.24 5.47 -1.18
CA THR A 237 -8.05 5.18 -0.36
C THR A 237 -8.36 4.24 0.81
N VAL A 238 -7.32 3.75 1.50
CA VAL A 238 -7.50 2.91 2.70
C VAL A 238 -7.93 3.78 3.88
N THR A 239 -9.02 3.41 4.56
CA THR A 239 -9.35 4.04 5.84
C THR A 239 -8.45 3.53 6.95
N ARG A 240 -8.00 4.43 7.82
CA ARG A 240 -7.02 4.10 8.86
C ARG A 240 -7.60 4.38 10.22
N SER A 241 -7.75 3.35 11.05
CA SER A 241 -8.06 3.55 12.47
C SER A 241 -6.84 4.08 13.24
N GLU A 242 -7.04 4.61 14.44
CA GLU A 242 -5.92 4.94 15.34
C GLU A 242 -5.01 3.74 15.61
N GLN A 243 -5.57 2.53 15.71
CA GLN A 243 -4.79 1.30 15.83
C GLN A 243 -3.90 1.07 14.60
N TYR A 244 -4.42 1.32 13.40
CA TYR A 244 -3.65 1.20 12.16
C TYR A 244 -2.47 2.18 12.11
N TRP A 245 -2.70 3.43 12.55
CA TRP A 245 -1.63 4.41 12.69
C TRP A 245 -0.56 3.96 13.69
N ASN A 246 -0.98 3.46 14.85
CA ASN A 246 -0.07 3.05 15.93
C ASN A 246 0.69 1.76 15.65
N GLU A 247 0.10 0.78 14.96
CA GLU A 247 0.72 -0.52 14.73
C GLU A 247 1.41 -0.60 13.37
N TYR A 248 0.73 -0.17 12.29
CA TYR A 248 1.19 -0.36 10.92
C TYR A 248 1.99 0.83 10.41
N VAL A 249 1.39 2.02 10.39
CA VAL A 249 2.04 3.24 9.84
C VAL A 249 3.29 3.62 10.63
N SER A 250 3.21 3.59 11.96
CA SER A 250 4.35 3.87 12.83
C SER A 250 5.53 2.92 12.59
N ALA A 251 5.27 1.68 12.20
CA ALA A 251 6.30 0.68 11.97
C ALA A 251 6.89 0.75 10.56
N GLU A 252 6.11 1.15 9.56
CA GLU A 252 6.57 1.29 8.18
C GLU A 252 7.28 2.63 7.93
N LEU A 253 6.89 3.69 8.64
CA LEU A 253 7.46 5.04 8.46
C LEU A 253 8.28 5.49 9.66
N GLY A 254 7.81 5.26 10.89
CA GLY A 254 8.50 5.59 12.14
C GLY A 254 9.23 6.93 12.09
N ASP A 255 10.56 6.86 12.05
CA ASP A 255 11.48 7.99 12.08
C ASP A 255 11.54 8.84 10.80
N THR A 256 10.85 8.45 9.73
CA THR A 256 10.83 9.20 8.45
C THR A 256 9.60 10.08 8.29
N LEU A 257 8.61 9.98 9.19
CA LEU A 257 7.39 10.80 9.14
C LEU A 257 7.63 12.14 9.84
N TRP A 258 7.70 13.21 9.05
CA TRP A 258 7.78 14.58 9.54
C TRP A 258 6.40 15.20 9.65
N VAL A 259 6.22 16.06 10.66
CA VAL A 259 5.01 16.85 10.87
C VAL A 259 5.35 18.33 11.04
N LEU A 260 4.46 19.18 10.53
CA LEU A 260 4.44 20.61 10.80
C LEU A 260 3.42 20.87 11.91
N THR A 261 3.87 21.42 13.04
CA THR A 261 3.04 21.57 14.25
C THR A 261 3.24 22.92 14.92
N LYS A 262 2.26 23.42 15.68
CA LYS A 262 2.45 24.64 16.47
C LYS A 262 3.51 24.45 17.55
N SER A 263 4.41 25.43 17.65
CA SER A 263 5.47 25.53 18.67
C SER A 263 4.93 25.67 20.09
N SER A 264 3.75 26.30 20.24
CA SER A 264 3.09 26.55 21.51
C SER A 264 1.58 26.29 21.42
N GLY A 265 0.93 26.15 22.58
CA GLY A 265 -0.51 25.89 22.65
C GLY A 265 -0.88 24.41 22.47
N ASP A 266 -1.89 24.16 21.64
CA ASP A 266 -2.51 22.83 21.44
C ASP A 266 -1.62 21.82 20.70
N ARG A 267 -0.44 22.25 20.21
CA ARG A 267 0.46 21.46 19.36
C ARG A 267 -0.31 20.81 18.20
N SER A 268 -1.25 21.56 17.62
CA SER A 268 -1.99 21.12 16.45
C SER A 268 -1.03 20.76 15.32
N ILE A 269 -1.31 19.69 14.58
CA ILE A 269 -0.59 19.30 13.37
C ILE A 269 -1.31 19.93 12.17
N ALA A 270 -0.56 20.64 11.33
CA ALA A 270 -1.07 21.22 10.07
C ALA A 270 -0.72 20.38 8.85
N ALA A 271 0.36 19.60 8.89
CA ALA A 271 0.76 18.78 7.75
C ALA A 271 1.69 17.63 8.16
N TRP A 272 1.80 16.60 7.33
CA TRP A 272 2.82 15.57 7.43
C TRP A 272 3.39 15.18 6.06
N LEU A 273 4.58 14.59 6.07
CA LEU A 273 5.22 14.02 4.88
C LEU A 273 6.22 12.92 5.27
N SER A 274 6.31 11.89 4.44
CA SER A 274 7.41 10.93 4.48
C SER A 274 7.92 10.66 3.06
N LEU A 275 9.23 10.51 2.92
CA LEU A 275 9.90 10.16 1.66
C LEU A 275 10.56 8.79 1.72
N ARG A 276 10.73 8.18 0.55
CA ARG A 276 11.60 7.01 0.34
C ARG A 276 12.52 7.27 -0.84
N LYS A 277 13.80 6.95 -0.68
CA LYS A 277 14.76 6.96 -1.78
C LYS A 277 14.57 5.75 -2.69
N ARG A 278 14.58 5.96 -4.01
CA ARG A 278 14.38 4.94 -5.05
C ARG A 278 15.42 5.15 -6.15
N GLY A 279 16.59 4.53 -6.01
CA GLY A 279 17.72 4.82 -6.89
C GLY A 279 18.17 6.27 -6.69
N ASP A 280 18.19 7.04 -7.77
CA ASP A 280 18.66 8.44 -7.77
C ASP A 280 17.55 9.47 -7.52
N ARG A 281 16.32 9.01 -7.25
CA ARG A 281 15.15 9.87 -7.00
C ARG A 281 14.48 9.60 -5.66
N TYR A 282 13.60 10.51 -5.26
CA TYR A 282 12.75 10.38 -4.06
C TYR A 282 11.29 10.15 -4.44
N GLN A 283 10.57 9.40 -3.62
CA GLN A 283 9.13 9.16 -3.76
C GLN A 283 8.42 9.54 -2.47
N VAL A 284 7.34 10.31 -2.58
CA VAL A 284 6.42 10.58 -1.47
C VAL A 284 5.73 9.28 -1.06
N CYS A 285 5.90 8.89 0.21
CA CYS A 285 5.23 7.72 0.78
C CYS A 285 3.95 8.09 1.53
N GLU A 286 3.92 9.31 2.08
CA GLU A 286 2.78 9.89 2.77
C GLU A 286 2.81 11.40 2.59
N PHE A 287 1.63 12.01 2.46
CA PHE A 287 1.49 13.45 2.51
C PHE A 287 0.07 13.85 2.90
N GLY A 288 -0.06 14.91 3.70
CA GLY A 288 -1.34 15.54 3.94
C GLY A 288 -1.23 16.89 4.61
N VAL A 289 -2.24 17.74 4.39
CA VAL A 289 -2.24 19.15 4.83
C VAL A 289 -3.64 19.56 5.28
N ASP A 290 -3.72 20.25 6.42
CA ASP A 290 -4.90 20.99 6.83
C ASP A 290 -4.93 22.32 6.07
N ARG A 291 -5.59 22.32 4.90
CA ARG A 291 -5.66 23.48 4.00
C ARG A 291 -6.32 24.72 4.64
N GLU A 292 -7.06 24.56 5.74
CA GLU A 292 -7.59 25.69 6.52
C GLU A 292 -6.52 26.38 7.37
N LYS A 293 -5.45 25.66 7.73
CA LYS A 293 -4.37 26.16 8.60
C LYS A 293 -3.10 26.52 7.84
N TYR A 294 -2.82 25.84 6.73
CA TYR A 294 -1.56 25.97 6.01
C TYR A 294 -1.72 25.65 4.52
N SER A 295 -0.97 26.33 3.65
CA SER A 295 -0.99 26.06 2.20
C SER A 295 -0.24 24.77 1.86
N THR A 296 -0.71 24.02 0.87
CA THR A 296 -0.06 22.80 0.36
C THR A 296 1.37 23.08 -0.08
N CYS A 297 1.63 24.15 -0.84
CA CYS A 297 2.96 24.51 -1.33
C CYS A 297 3.95 24.77 -0.20
N SER A 298 3.59 25.63 0.77
CA SER A 298 4.47 25.96 1.89
C SER A 298 4.72 24.76 2.80
N ALA A 299 3.70 23.93 3.05
CA ALA A 299 3.85 22.69 3.83
C ALA A 299 4.82 21.76 3.13
N LEU A 300 4.64 21.53 1.83
CA LEU A 300 5.51 20.67 1.04
C LEU A 300 6.94 21.20 1.04
N LYS A 301 7.16 22.51 0.84
CA LYS A 301 8.49 23.13 0.86
C LYS A 301 9.24 22.86 2.18
N LEU A 302 8.58 23.10 3.31
CA LEU A 302 9.19 22.92 4.64
C LEU A 302 9.47 21.45 4.94
N LEU A 303 8.48 20.59 4.69
CA LEU A 303 8.56 19.17 4.98
C LEU A 303 9.58 18.46 4.07
N LEU A 304 9.66 18.83 2.79
CA LEU A 304 10.71 18.34 1.89
C LEU A 304 12.09 18.78 2.37
N GLY A 305 12.25 20.03 2.80
CA GLY A 305 13.51 20.51 3.38
C GLY A 305 13.97 19.63 4.53
N ALA A 306 13.10 19.30 5.49
CA ALA A 306 13.45 18.44 6.61
C ALA A 306 13.72 16.99 6.19
N ALA A 307 12.87 16.41 5.34
CA ALA A 307 12.98 15.02 4.92
C ALA A 307 14.22 14.76 4.04
N LEU A 308 14.54 15.66 3.12
CA LEU A 308 15.71 15.55 2.25
C LEU A 308 17.01 15.82 3.03
N ASN A 309 17.01 16.77 3.95
CA ASN A 309 18.15 16.97 4.85
C ASN A 309 18.42 15.71 5.71
N GLN A 310 17.37 15.05 6.22
CA GLN A 310 17.51 13.76 6.92
C GLN A 310 18.07 12.67 5.99
N ALA A 311 17.70 12.68 4.71
CA ALA A 311 18.23 11.75 3.71
C ALA A 311 19.70 12.03 3.32
N GLY A 312 20.30 13.11 3.84
CA GLY A 312 21.69 13.49 3.61
C GLY A 312 21.90 14.47 2.46
N GLU A 313 20.84 15.06 1.91
CA GLU A 313 20.95 16.09 0.88
C GLU A 313 21.34 17.45 1.48
N GLU A 314 22.17 18.22 0.76
CA GLU A 314 22.63 19.54 1.21
C GLU A 314 21.59 20.63 0.92
N ILE A 315 20.70 20.89 1.89
CA ILE A 315 19.62 21.89 1.78
C ILE A 315 20.14 23.32 2.00
N GLY A 316 19.68 24.26 1.19
CA GLY A 316 19.95 25.70 1.37
C GLY A 316 21.41 26.11 1.15
N SER A 317 22.21 25.31 0.43
CA SER A 317 23.60 25.67 0.14
C SER A 317 23.70 26.85 -0.85
N ASP A 318 24.61 27.79 -0.59
CA ASP A 318 24.94 28.94 -1.47
C ASP A 318 25.66 28.53 -2.78
N ARG A 319 25.69 27.23 -3.11
CA ARG A 319 26.34 26.75 -4.32
C ARG A 319 25.57 27.31 -5.53
N ARG A 320 26.31 27.89 -6.47
CA ARG A 320 25.74 28.50 -7.70
C ARG A 320 25.21 27.47 -8.69
N ASP A 321 25.54 26.20 -8.49
CA ASP A 321 25.04 25.11 -9.32
C ASP A 321 23.61 24.79 -8.86
N PHE A 322 22.68 24.71 -9.82
CA PHE A 322 21.30 24.28 -9.55
C PHE A 322 21.30 22.80 -9.15
N ILE A 323 21.47 22.51 -7.87
CA ILE A 323 21.37 21.16 -7.34
C ILE A 323 19.88 20.85 -7.19
N SER A 324 19.40 19.89 -7.96
CA SER A 324 18.05 19.36 -7.87
C SER A 324 18.05 17.86 -7.63
N VAL A 325 16.93 17.38 -7.10
CA VAL A 325 16.60 15.96 -7.02
C VAL A 325 15.26 15.72 -7.71
N GLU A 326 15.07 14.54 -8.28
CA GLU A 326 13.78 14.14 -8.80
C GLU A 326 12.86 13.68 -7.66
N LEU A 327 11.62 14.16 -7.66
CA LEU A 327 10.57 13.81 -6.73
C LEU A 327 9.37 13.24 -7.47
N ALA A 328 9.03 11.99 -7.15
CA ALA A 328 7.76 11.37 -7.52
C ALA A 328 6.72 11.66 -6.42
N LEU A 329 5.63 12.32 -6.79
CA LEU A 329 4.51 12.67 -5.90
C LEU A 329 3.16 12.49 -6.60
N PRO A 330 2.05 12.32 -5.86
CA PRO A 330 0.73 12.26 -6.48
C PRO A 330 0.43 13.54 -7.27
N THR A 331 -0.17 13.39 -8.45
CA THR A 331 -0.44 14.53 -9.36
C THR A 331 -1.34 15.59 -8.72
N PHE A 332 -2.30 15.19 -7.88
CA PHE A 332 -3.16 16.15 -7.17
C PHE A 332 -2.37 17.15 -6.33
N ALA A 333 -1.21 16.77 -5.77
CA ALA A 333 -0.41 17.69 -4.96
C ALA A 333 0.27 18.74 -5.85
N VAL A 334 0.64 18.38 -7.09
CA VAL A 334 1.13 19.31 -8.09
C VAL A 334 0.03 20.29 -8.50
N ASP A 335 -1.18 19.77 -8.72
CA ASP A 335 -2.34 20.58 -9.12
C ASP A 335 -2.78 21.54 -8.00
N GLU A 336 -2.84 21.09 -6.74
CA GLU A 336 -3.11 21.97 -5.59
C GLU A 336 -2.09 23.12 -5.48
N ILE A 337 -0.81 22.88 -5.79
CA ILE A 337 0.22 23.92 -5.78
C ILE A 337 0.02 24.91 -6.93
N ARG A 338 -0.36 24.43 -8.12
CA ARG A 338 -0.67 25.29 -9.28
C ARG A 338 -1.87 26.20 -8.98
N GLU A 339 -2.94 25.63 -8.44
CA GLU A 339 -4.13 26.38 -8.00
C GLU A 339 -3.74 27.48 -6.98
N GLU A 340 -2.96 27.14 -5.96
CA GLU A 340 -2.51 28.12 -4.96
C GLU A 340 -1.63 29.24 -5.56
N ALA A 341 -0.85 28.94 -6.59
CA ALA A 341 0.01 29.92 -7.27
C ALA A 341 -0.78 30.87 -8.17
N GLU A 342 -1.89 30.42 -8.77
CA GLU A 342 -2.79 31.26 -9.56
C GLU A 342 -3.60 32.22 -8.69
N GLU A 343 -4.00 31.79 -7.49
CA GLU A 343 -4.84 32.58 -6.58
C GLU A 343 -4.10 33.66 -5.78
N ARG A 344 -2.77 33.53 -5.61
CA ARG A 344 -1.99 34.35 -4.67
C ARG A 344 -0.85 35.11 -5.35
N ASP A 345 -1.00 36.43 -5.43
CA ASP A 345 0.05 37.31 -5.91
C ASP A 345 1.30 37.24 -5.00
N GLY A 346 2.48 37.06 -5.60
CA GLY A 346 3.75 36.88 -4.89
C GLY A 346 4.02 35.48 -4.29
N PHE A 347 3.19 34.48 -4.59
CA PHE A 347 3.42 33.09 -4.18
C PHE A 347 4.62 32.48 -4.94
N THR A 348 5.58 31.91 -4.21
CA THR A 348 6.80 31.37 -4.82
C THR A 348 6.79 29.84 -4.85
N THR A 349 6.79 29.29 -6.06
CA THR A 349 6.94 27.87 -6.37
C THR A 349 8.37 27.53 -6.81
N GLN A 350 9.34 28.45 -6.60
CA GLN A 350 10.71 28.34 -7.11
C GLN A 350 11.48 27.08 -6.67
N PHE A 351 11.02 26.39 -5.62
CA PHE A 351 11.65 25.15 -5.15
C PHE A 351 11.27 23.91 -5.96
N ILE A 352 10.26 23.99 -6.84
CA ILE A 352 9.73 22.84 -7.58
C ILE A 352 9.43 23.21 -9.03
N ASP A 353 9.86 22.39 -9.97
CA ASP A 353 9.69 22.62 -11.41
C ASP A 353 8.32 22.11 -11.90
N LEU A 354 7.28 22.92 -11.69
CA LEU A 354 5.92 22.57 -12.08
C LEU A 354 5.71 22.60 -13.60
N GLU A 355 6.52 23.35 -14.35
CA GLU A 355 6.40 23.49 -15.81
C GLU A 355 6.88 22.22 -16.52
N ASN A 356 7.96 21.63 -16.03
CA ASN A 356 8.55 20.41 -16.60
C ASN A 356 8.14 19.13 -15.85
N ALA A 357 7.10 19.19 -15.01
CA ALA A 357 6.58 18.02 -14.31
C ALA A 357 6.06 16.97 -15.32
N GLN A 358 6.62 15.77 -15.26
CA GLN A 358 6.26 14.66 -16.14
C GLN A 358 5.22 13.78 -15.48
N THR A 359 4.30 13.22 -16.27
CA THR A 359 3.34 12.23 -15.77
C THR A 359 3.98 10.85 -15.76
N GLU A 360 3.99 10.19 -14.61
CA GLU A 360 4.45 8.81 -14.43
C GLU A 360 3.38 8.01 -13.67
N ASN A 361 2.22 7.86 -14.29
CA ASN A 361 1.07 7.18 -13.70
C ASN A 361 1.39 5.74 -13.25
N ASP A 362 0.85 5.35 -12.10
CA ASP A 362 0.87 3.96 -11.64
C ASP A 362 -0.38 3.22 -12.13
N GLU A 363 -0.21 2.43 -13.17
CA GLU A 363 -1.24 1.58 -13.76
C GLU A 363 -1.28 0.15 -13.16
N GLY A 364 -0.50 -0.09 -12.11
CA GLY A 364 -0.37 -1.42 -11.49
C GLY A 364 -1.57 -1.82 -10.64
N TRP A 365 -2.38 -0.87 -10.18
CA TRP A 365 -3.57 -1.15 -9.39
C TRP A 365 -4.63 -1.85 -10.23
N MET A 366 -5.19 -2.94 -9.70
CA MET A 366 -6.24 -3.69 -10.35
C MET A 366 -7.34 -4.05 -9.36
N TYR A 367 -8.60 -4.04 -9.83
CA TYR A 367 -9.80 -4.30 -9.03
C TYR A 367 -10.68 -5.36 -9.69
N VAL A 368 -11.38 -6.12 -8.85
CA VAL A 368 -12.53 -6.95 -9.25
C VAL A 368 -13.68 -6.70 -8.28
N GLN A 369 -14.86 -6.41 -8.82
CA GLN A 369 -16.08 -6.23 -8.05
C GLN A 369 -16.76 -7.59 -7.80
N PHE A 370 -17.28 -7.80 -6.59
CA PHE A 370 -18.07 -9.00 -6.26
C PHE A 370 -19.55 -8.70 -6.11
N ASP A 371 -19.90 -7.57 -5.50
CA ASP A 371 -21.29 -7.15 -5.32
C ASP A 371 -21.64 -6.00 -6.26
N GLU A 372 -22.43 -6.29 -7.29
CA GLU A 372 -22.88 -5.29 -8.26
C GLU A 372 -23.87 -4.26 -7.67
N LYS A 373 -24.40 -4.50 -6.46
CA LYS A 373 -25.32 -3.57 -5.78
C LYS A 373 -24.60 -2.50 -4.97
N GLU A 374 -23.35 -2.76 -4.61
CA GLU A 374 -22.52 -1.83 -3.86
C GLU A 374 -21.76 -0.88 -4.79
N PRO A 375 -21.32 0.28 -4.29
CA PRO A 375 -20.46 1.18 -5.06
C PRO A 375 -19.24 0.46 -5.66
N SER A 376 -18.93 0.79 -6.91
CA SER A 376 -17.86 0.15 -7.68
C SER A 376 -16.71 1.12 -7.88
N VAL A 377 -15.53 0.76 -7.36
CA VAL A 377 -14.28 1.51 -7.61
C VAL A 377 -14.02 1.67 -9.11
N LEU A 378 -14.35 0.65 -9.91
CA LEU A 378 -14.16 0.69 -11.37
C LEU A 378 -15.08 1.69 -12.06
N GLU A 379 -16.33 1.85 -11.60
CA GLU A 379 -17.25 2.85 -12.14
C GLU A 379 -16.77 4.26 -11.77
N MET A 380 -16.51 4.47 -10.48
CA MET A 380 -16.13 5.78 -9.92
C MET A 380 -14.82 6.32 -10.49
N THR A 381 -13.88 5.45 -10.88
CA THR A 381 -12.57 5.87 -11.39
C THR A 381 -12.50 5.96 -12.91
N LYS A 382 -13.40 5.31 -13.66
CA LYS A 382 -13.25 5.16 -15.13
C LYS A 382 -14.47 5.58 -15.94
N ARG A 383 -15.66 5.60 -15.35
CA ARG A 383 -16.93 5.63 -16.10
C ARG A 383 -17.84 6.79 -15.70
N GLU A 384 -17.62 7.42 -14.53
CA GLU A 384 -18.32 8.63 -14.11
C GLU A 384 -17.84 9.89 -14.86
N GLU A 385 -18.71 10.90 -14.96
CA GLU A 385 -18.39 12.19 -15.62
C GLU A 385 -17.28 12.95 -14.89
N LYS A 386 -17.23 12.82 -13.55
CA LYS A 386 -16.18 13.37 -12.69
C LYS A 386 -15.54 12.23 -11.89
N PRO A 387 -14.56 11.52 -12.48
CA PRO A 387 -13.95 10.38 -11.82
C PRO A 387 -13.31 10.76 -10.48
N VAL A 388 -13.52 9.93 -9.46
CA VAL A 388 -12.83 10.07 -8.17
C VAL A 388 -11.41 9.57 -8.31
N HIS A 389 -10.44 10.32 -7.79
CA HIS A 389 -9.04 9.91 -7.85
C HIS A 389 -8.77 8.68 -6.98
N HIS A 390 -8.03 7.72 -7.54
CA HIS A 390 -7.54 6.56 -6.83
C HIS A 390 -6.14 6.81 -6.25
N LEU A 391 -6.00 6.58 -4.94
CA LEU A 391 -4.73 6.74 -4.24
C LEU A 391 -4.62 5.75 -3.08
N ILE A 392 -3.84 4.69 -3.27
CA ILE A 392 -3.33 3.89 -2.17
C ILE A 392 -1.91 4.35 -1.90
N TRP A 393 -1.66 4.86 -0.70
CA TRP A 393 -0.34 5.33 -0.33
C TRP A 393 0.69 4.19 -0.36
N PRO A 394 1.95 4.44 -0.73
CA PRO A 394 3.01 3.45 -0.63
C PRO A 394 3.15 2.82 0.76
N THR A 395 2.76 3.53 1.82
CA THR A 395 2.71 2.97 3.18
C THR A 395 1.66 1.89 3.34
N ASP A 396 0.53 1.97 2.64
CA ASP A 396 -0.54 0.97 2.68
C ASP A 396 -0.35 -0.19 1.70
N SER A 397 0.67 -0.09 0.83
CA SER A 397 0.97 -1.12 -0.16
C SER A 397 1.49 -2.41 0.48
N PHE A 398 1.14 -3.53 -0.14
CA PHE A 398 1.41 -4.89 0.33
C PHE A 398 2.07 -5.75 -0.75
#